data_AF-A0A6M0GZM0-F1
#
_entry.id   AF-A0A6M0GZM0-F1
#
_cell.length_a   1.000
_cell.length_b   1.000
_cell.length_c   1.000
_cell.angle_alpha   90.00
_cell.angle_beta   90.00
_cell.angle_gamma   90.00
#
_symmetry.space_group_name_H-M   'P 1'
#
loop_
_entity.id
_entity.type
_entity.pdbx_description
1 polymer ?
#
loop_
_entity_poly.entity_id
_entity_poly.type
_entity_poly.pdbx_seq_one_letter_code
_entity_poly.pdbx_strand_id
1 'polypeptide(L)'
;MKVVSAELKAIRYNGVDVKVHNGLMGILVSMDKQNITFDDLTNHDVYTKVILLTRKCCSCSPTLIMESGVKEDDDKEILELIDRILELIGDDIKEAFEKEKR
;
A
#
# COMPACT_ATOMS: atom_id res chain seq x y z
N MET A 1 -5.33 11.55 -0.13
CA MET A 1 -6.04 10.85 -1.25
C MET A 1 -7.35 10.17 -0.81
N LYS A 2 -8.43 10.16 -1.61
CA LYS A 2 -9.65 9.40 -1.29
C LYS A 2 -9.45 7.90 -1.52
N VAL A 3 -9.79 7.07 -0.54
CA VAL A 3 -9.83 5.60 -0.66
C VAL A 3 -11.28 5.13 -0.58
N VAL A 4 -11.75 4.44 -1.63
CA VAL A 4 -13.10 3.84 -1.69
C VAL A 4 -13.05 2.37 -1.27
N SER A 5 -12.04 1.65 -1.71
CA SER A 5 -11.81 0.25 -1.33
C SER A 5 -10.32 -0.07 -1.34
N ALA A 6 -9.93 -1.04 -0.52
CA ALA A 6 -8.59 -1.61 -0.49
C ALA A 6 -8.69 -3.14 -0.59
N GLU A 7 -7.67 -3.76 -1.17
CA GLU A 7 -7.59 -5.21 -1.35
C GLU A 7 -6.13 -5.64 -1.18
N LEU A 8 -5.87 -6.54 -0.23
CA LEU A 8 -4.55 -7.16 -0.07
C LEU A 8 -4.23 -8.02 -1.30
N LYS A 9 -3.09 -7.77 -1.94
CA LYS A 9 -2.63 -8.53 -3.13
C LYS A 9 -1.56 -9.55 -2.83
N ALA A 10 -0.60 -9.17 -2.00
CA ALA A 10 0.48 -10.06 -1.61
C ALA A 10 1.03 -9.65 -0.25
N ILE A 11 1.41 -10.66 0.53
CA ILE A 11 2.37 -10.53 1.62
C ILE A 11 3.64 -11.20 1.14
N ARG A 12 4.75 -10.50 1.28
CA ARG A 12 6.10 -10.95 0.96
C ARG A 12 6.91 -10.84 2.25
N TYR A 13 7.91 -11.68 2.41
CA TYR A 13 8.85 -11.60 3.54
C TYR A 13 9.43 -10.18 3.75
N ASN A 14 9.59 -9.42 2.66
CA ASN A 14 10.14 -8.07 2.66
C ASN A 14 9.13 -6.97 2.29
N GLY A 15 7.82 -7.26 2.27
CA GLY A 15 6.84 -6.21 1.95
C GLY A 15 5.40 -6.67 1.85
N VAL A 16 4.50 -5.70 1.72
CA VAL A 16 3.06 -5.91 1.55
C VAL A 16 2.58 -5.06 0.38
N ASP A 17 1.83 -5.69 -0.52
CA ASP A 17 1.26 -5.02 -1.68
C ASP A 17 -0.26 -4.92 -1.52
N VAL A 18 -0.77 -3.69 -1.51
CA VAL A 18 -2.20 -3.39 -1.39
C VAL A 18 -2.67 -2.70 -2.65
N LYS A 19 -3.76 -3.19 -3.24
CA LYS A 19 -4.45 -2.50 -4.32
C LYS A 19 -5.55 -1.62 -3.74
N VAL A 20 -5.47 -0.34 -4.03
CA VAL A 20 -6.42 0.69 -3.61
C VAL A 20 -7.24 1.15 -4.81
N HIS A 21 -8.52 1.46 -4.60
CA HIS A 21 -9.35 2.12 -5.59
C HIS A 21 -9.85 3.46 -5.04
N ASN A 22 -9.63 4.55 -5.77
CA ASN A 22 -10.05 5.90 -5.36
C ASN A 22 -11.43 6.31 -5.94
N GLY A 23 -12.10 5.38 -6.62
CA GLY A 23 -13.38 5.60 -7.31
C GLY A 23 -13.24 5.83 -8.82
N LEU A 24 -12.06 6.22 -9.29
CA LEU A 24 -11.75 6.42 -10.71
C LEU A 24 -10.73 5.42 -11.23
N MET A 25 -9.67 5.19 -10.45
CA MET A 25 -8.50 4.44 -10.86
C MET A 25 -8.04 3.47 -9.77
N GLY A 26 -7.42 2.39 -10.24
CA GLY A 26 -6.67 1.48 -9.40
C GLY A 26 -5.28 2.04 -9.12
N ILE A 27 -4.87 1.91 -7.87
CA ILE A 27 -3.57 2.32 -7.35
C ILE A 27 -2.97 1.10 -6.67
N LEU A 28 -1.68 0.88 -6.84
CA LEU A 28 -0.91 -0.13 -6.12
C LEU A 28 -0.04 0.59 -5.09
N VAL A 29 -0.17 0.18 -3.83
CA VAL A 29 0.65 0.66 -2.72
C VAL A 29 1.55 -0.50 -2.31
N SER A 30 2.86 -0.33 -2.52
CA SER A 30 3.90 -1.28 -2.10
C SER A 30 4.55 -0.74 -0.85
N MET A 31 4.48 -1.48 0.25
CA MET A 31 5.10 -1.16 1.54
C MET A 31 6.20 -2.17 1.81
N ASP A 32 7.45 -1.75 1.74
CA ASP A 32 8.61 -2.63 1.82
C ASP A 32 9.43 -2.37 3.10
N LYS A 33 9.79 -3.45 3.79
CA LYS A 33 10.71 -3.48 4.93
C LYS A 33 11.25 -4.90 5.11
N GLN A 34 12.51 -5.06 5.48
CA GLN A 34 13.04 -6.38 5.81
C GLN A 34 12.34 -6.96 7.04
N ASN A 35 11.92 -8.22 6.95
CA ASN A 35 11.22 -8.94 8.02
C ASN A 35 9.97 -8.18 8.48
N ILE A 36 9.21 -7.62 7.52
CA ILE A 36 8.06 -6.77 7.80
C ILE A 36 7.05 -7.47 8.69
N THR A 37 6.52 -6.72 9.65
CA THR A 37 5.46 -7.14 10.57
C THR A 37 4.26 -6.21 10.44
N PHE A 38 3.12 -6.64 11.00
CA PHE A 38 1.94 -5.79 11.06
C PHE A 38 2.18 -4.51 11.88
N ASP A 39 2.95 -4.62 12.97
CA ASP A 39 3.25 -3.46 13.83
C ASP A 39 4.08 -2.41 13.08
N ASP A 40 4.94 -2.81 12.15
CA ASP A 40 5.71 -1.87 11.31
C ASP A 40 4.79 -1.00 10.45
N LEU A 41 3.69 -1.56 9.96
CA LEU A 41 2.68 -0.82 9.21
C LEU A 41 1.97 0.21 10.10
N THR A 42 1.62 -0.18 11.33
CA THR A 42 0.93 0.71 12.28
C THR A 42 1.80 1.84 12.80
N ASN A 43 3.12 1.64 12.84
CA ASN A 43 4.10 2.65 13.24
C ASN A 43 4.65 3.45 12.05
N HIS A 44 4.13 3.19 10.84
CA HIS A 44 4.60 3.77 9.58
C HIS A 44 6.10 3.60 9.31
N ASP A 45 6.71 2.57 9.89
CA ASP A 45 8.13 2.26 9.71
C ASP A 45 8.31 1.34 8.50
N VAL A 46 7.90 1.83 7.33
CA VAL A 46 7.99 1.13 6.05
C VAL A 46 8.29 2.09 4.91
N TYR A 47 9.11 1.65 3.96
CA TYR A 47 9.33 2.41 2.74
C TYR A 47 8.19 2.14 1.75
N THR A 48 7.53 3.19 1.28
CA THR A 48 6.26 3.08 0.54
C THR A 48 6.35 3.70 -0.84
N LYS A 49 5.86 2.96 -1.84
CA LYS A 49 5.67 3.42 -3.22
C LYS A 49 4.20 3.37 -3.59
N VAL A 50 3.72 4.46 -4.17
CA VAL A 50 2.35 4.55 -4.67
C VAL A 50 2.37 4.65 -6.20
N ILE A 51 1.81 3.63 -6.84
CA ILE A 51 1.88 3.41 -8.28
C ILE A 51 0.47 3.48 -8.85
N LEU A 52 0.21 4.47 -9.69
CA LEU A 52 -1.03 4.58 -10.43
C LEU A 52 -1.07 3.56 -11.57
N LEU A 53 -2.14 2.76 -11.61
CA LEU A 53 -2.36 1.78 -12.67
C LEU A 53 -3.22 2.43 -13.76
N THR A 54 -2.59 3.12 -14.71
CA THR A 54 -3.31 3.70 -15.85
C THR A 54 -3.72 2.58 -16.82
N ARG A 55 -5.04 2.46 -17.07
CA ARG A 55 -5.56 1.64 -18.18
C ARG A 55 -5.65 2.51 -19.43
N LYS A 56 -4.71 2.37 -20.35
CA LYS A 56 -4.93 2.82 -21.75
C LYS A 56 -5.60 1.68 -22.50
N CYS A 57 -6.40 2.01 -23.52
CA CYS A 57 -7.19 1.06 -24.30
C CYS A 57 -6.37 -0.11 -24.89
N CYS A 58 -5.04 0.00 -24.99
CA CYS A 58 -4.16 -1.03 -25.52
C CYS A 58 -2.96 -1.39 -24.62
N SER A 59 -2.77 -0.74 -23.46
CA SER A 59 -1.66 -1.06 -22.55
C SER A 59 -1.89 -0.55 -21.12
N CYS A 60 -1.46 -1.34 -20.14
CA CYS A 60 -1.32 -0.89 -18.76
C CYS A 60 0.10 -0.34 -18.57
N SER A 61 0.22 0.94 -18.24
CA SER A 61 1.51 1.55 -17.88
C SER A 61 1.46 1.95 -16.40
N PRO A 62 2.21 1.28 -15.52
CA PRO A 62 2.34 1.70 -14.14
C PRO A 62 3.11 3.02 -14.08
N THR A 63 2.63 3.99 -13.30
CA THR A 63 3.28 5.28 -13.09
C THR A 63 3.47 5.50 -11.60
N LEU A 64 4.71 5.66 -11.14
CA LEU A 64 5.00 6.05 -9.76
C LEU A 64 4.52 7.49 -9.55
N ILE A 65 3.65 7.69 -8.57
CA ILE A 65 3.04 9.00 -8.28
C ILE A 65 3.48 9.58 -6.94
N MET A 66 3.81 8.73 -5.95
CA MET A 66 4.35 9.15 -4.66
C MET A 66 5.37 8.12 -4.17
N GLU A 67 6.38 8.58 -3.44
CA GLU A 67 7.46 7.77 -2.89
C GLU A 67 7.92 8.35 -1.56
N SER A 68 7.94 7.52 -0.52
CA SER A 68 8.34 7.96 0.82
C SER A 68 9.82 8.34 0.88
N GLY A 69 10.16 9.41 1.59
CA GLY A 69 11.51 9.92 1.78
C GLY A 69 12.03 10.77 0.62
N VAL A 70 11.18 11.08 -0.38
CA VAL A 70 11.54 11.92 -1.54
C VAL A 70 11.03 13.35 -1.39
N LYS A 71 9.79 13.53 -0.92
CA LYS A 71 9.17 14.85 -0.67
C LYS A 71 8.33 14.81 0.60
N GLU A 72 8.48 15.83 1.44
CA GLU A 72 7.75 15.90 2.71
C GLU A 72 6.22 15.91 2.57
N ASP A 73 5.70 16.52 1.49
CA ASP A 73 4.26 16.54 1.23
C ASP A 73 3.74 15.17 0.80
N ASP A 74 4.53 14.45 -0.01
CA ASP A 74 4.22 13.06 -0.42
C ASP A 74 4.25 12.15 0.81
N ASP A 75 5.21 12.36 1.74
CA ASP A 75 5.33 11.58 2.97
C ASP A 75 4.07 11.70 3.83
N LYS A 76 3.58 12.92 4.07
CA LYS A 76 2.34 13.14 4.83
C LYS A 76 1.14 12.44 4.18
N GLU A 77 1.00 12.56 2.86
CA GLU A 77 -0.11 11.93 2.14
C GLU A 77 -0.01 10.39 2.15
N ILE A 78 1.22 9.84 2.14
CA ILE A 78 1.48 8.40 2.27
C ILE A 78 1.07 7.90 3.66
N LEU A 79 1.40 8.63 4.74
CA LEU A 79 1.01 8.23 6.11
C LEU A 79 -0.52 8.15 6.24
N GLU A 80 -1.23 9.17 5.78
CA GLU A 80 -2.70 9.19 5.77
C GLU A 80 -3.28 8.05 4.91
N LEU A 81 -2.63 7.73 3.79
CA LEU A 81 -3.04 6.62 2.93
C LEU A 81 -2.87 5.26 3.62
N ILE A 82 -1.75 5.05 4.33
CA ILE A 82 -1.51 3.82 5.09
C ILE A 82 -2.55 3.66 6.19
N ASP A 83 -2.81 4.72 6.97
CA ASP A 83 -3.84 4.71 8.00
C ASP A 83 -5.21 4.31 7.44
N ARG A 84 -5.58 4.91 6.31
CA ARG A 84 -6.87 4.60 5.67
C ARG A 84 -6.94 3.18 5.13
N ILE A 85 -5.83 2.61 4.66
CA ILE A 85 -5.76 1.21 4.26
C ILE A 85 -5.96 0.31 5.48
N LEU A 86 -5.27 0.58 6.58
CA LEU A 86 -5.36 -0.20 7.82
C LEU A 86 -6.76 -0.13 8.43
N GLU A 87 -7.44 1.01 8.37
CA GLU A 87 -8.84 1.14 8.77
C GLU A 87 -9.79 0.23 7.96
N LEU A 88 -9.49 -0.02 6.69
CA LEU A 88 -10.37 -0.76 5.79
C LEU A 88 -10.09 -2.27 5.77
N ILE A 89 -8.82 -2.66 5.82
CA ILE A 89 -8.38 -4.06 5.63
C ILE A 89 -7.29 -4.48 6.63
N GLY A 90 -7.11 -3.75 7.73
CA GLY A 90 -6.06 -4.03 8.71
C GLY A 90 -6.17 -5.43 9.32
N ASP A 91 -7.39 -5.86 9.65
CA ASP A 91 -7.63 -7.21 10.18
C ASP A 91 -7.25 -8.31 9.18
N ASP A 92 -7.59 -8.13 7.90
CA ASP A 92 -7.24 -9.07 6.82
C ASP A 92 -5.71 -9.19 6.66
N ILE A 93 -5.00 -8.05 6.71
CA ILE A 93 -3.54 -8.01 6.64
C ILE A 93 -2.93 -8.74 7.84
N LYS A 94 -3.44 -8.47 9.05
CA LYS A 94 -2.96 -9.10 10.28
C LYS A 94 -3.15 -10.61 10.25
N GLU A 95 -4.33 -11.10 9.85
CA GLU A 95 -4.58 -12.53 9.70
C GLU A 95 -3.65 -13.19 8.67
N ALA A 96 -3.36 -12.49 7.58
CA ALA A 96 -2.48 -13.01 6.54
C ALA A 96 -1.02 -13.12 7.03
N PHE A 97 -0.54 -12.17 7.84
CA PHE A 97 0.77 -12.28 8.52
C PHE A 97 0.85 -13.47 9.48
N GLU A 98 -0.22 -13.77 10.20
CA GLU A 98 -0.27 -14.92 11.11
C GLU A 98 -0.27 -16.26 10.38
N LYS A 99 -0.88 -16.31 9.18
CA LYS A 99 -0.88 -17.50 8.31
C LYS A 99 0.49 -17.78 7.69
N GLU A 100 1.21 -16.76 7.23
CA GLU A 100 2.57 -16.89 6.68
C GLU A 100 3.61 -17.36 7.72
N LYS A 101 3.37 -17.10 9.01
CA LYS A 101 4.27 -17.52 10.11
C LYS A 101 4.08 -18.98 10.55
N ARG A 102 3.06 -19.69 10.04
CA ARG A 102 2.78 -21.10 10.36
C ARG A 102 3.31 -22.03 9.27
#